data_AF-A0A7S3ZM86-F1
#
_entry.id   AF-A0A7S3ZM86-F1
#
_cell.length_a   1.000
_cell.length_b   1.000
_cell.length_c   1.000
_cell.angle_alpha   90.00
_cell.angle_beta   90.00
_cell.angle_gamma   90.00
#
_symmetry.space_group_name_H-M   'P 1'
#
loop_
_entity.id
_entity.type
_entity.pdbx_description
1 polymer ?
#
loop_
_entity_poly.entity_id
_entity_poly.type
_entity_poly.pdbx_seq_one_letter_code
_entity_poly.pdbx_strand_id
1 'polypeptide(L)'
;FAFLAASVLVVPASRLVGAPPVLGFLAIGCILGPHGLGVFGDVEADVALGDFGILFLLFNEGLNLSPERLRKLGEFLRLGLAQFILTVAVFFFFSFYLGPELVPIVDKAASSIGIPIDDALLKTIEATPVAAFCVAAAGSLSSS
;
A
#
# COMPACT_ATOMS: atom_id res chain seq x y z
N PHE A 1 -7.21 17.57 -17.29
CA PHE A 1 -6.95 18.90 -16.66
C PHE A 1 -6.97 18.83 -15.13
N ALA A 2 -7.99 18.23 -14.51
CA ALA A 2 -8.08 18.08 -13.05
C ALA A 2 -6.82 17.43 -12.42
N PHE A 3 -6.27 16.38 -13.03
CA PHE A 3 -5.06 15.71 -12.54
C PHE A 3 -3.81 16.61 -12.56
N LEU A 4 -3.61 17.40 -13.64
CA LEU A 4 -2.49 18.33 -13.76
C LEU A 4 -2.58 19.45 -12.71
N ALA A 5 -3.78 20.02 -12.52
CA ALA A 5 -4.00 21.05 -11.51
C ALA A 5 -3.79 20.51 -10.09
N ALA A 6 -4.30 19.31 -9.79
CA ALA A 6 -4.12 18.65 -8.51
C ALA A 6 -2.66 18.30 -8.25
N SER A 7 -1.95 17.74 -9.23
CA SER A 7 -0.54 17.33 -9.13
C SER A 7 0.41 18.51 -8.87
N VAL A 8 0.17 19.66 -9.51
CA VAL A 8 0.95 20.89 -9.30
C VAL A 8 0.80 21.41 -7.87
N LEU A 9 -0.36 21.20 -7.23
CA LEU A 9 -0.61 21.64 -5.85
C LEU A 9 -0.05 20.69 -4.79
N VAL A 10 0.13 19.40 -5.11
CA VAL A 10 0.70 18.40 -4.18
C VAL A 10 2.10 18.78 -3.74
N VAL A 11 2.97 19.11 -4.68
CA VAL A 11 4.39 19.34 -4.40
C VAL A 11 4.62 20.48 -3.39
N PRO A 12 4.04 21.68 -3.55
CA PRO A 12 4.17 22.75 -2.55
C PRO A 12 3.44 22.42 -1.24
N ALA A 13 2.28 21.75 -1.28
CA ALA A 13 1.56 21.36 -0.07
C ALA A 13 2.35 20.34 0.78
N SER A 14 2.90 19.30 0.16
CA SER A 14 3.74 18.30 0.84
C SER A 14 5.00 18.91 1.44
N ARG A 15 5.61 19.89 0.75
CA ARG A 15 6.76 20.65 1.29
C ARG A 15 6.39 21.46 2.53
N LEU A 16 5.19 22.03 2.58
CA LEU A 16 4.71 22.80 3.75
C LEU A 16 4.52 21.90 4.98
N VAL A 17 4.05 20.67 4.77
CA VAL A 17 3.81 19.67 5.82
C VAL A 17 5.08 18.87 6.19
N GLY A 18 6.16 19.00 5.40
CA GLY A 18 7.39 18.22 5.59
C GLY A 18 7.26 16.74 5.20
N ALA A 19 6.21 16.38 4.47
CA ALA A 19 5.94 15.01 4.05
C ALA A 19 6.52 14.71 2.66
N PRO A 20 6.88 13.45 2.34
CA PRO A 20 7.23 13.05 0.99
C PRO A 20 6.07 13.33 0.01
N PRO A 21 6.33 13.94 -1.17
CA PRO A 21 5.30 14.24 -2.17
C PRO A 21 4.48 13.04 -2.62
N VAL A 22 5.06 11.83 -2.58
CA VAL A 22 4.40 10.56 -2.92
C VAL A 22 3.12 10.34 -2.10
N LEU A 23 3.12 10.70 -0.80
CA LEU A 23 1.93 10.56 0.04
C LEU A 23 0.80 11.50 -0.38
N GLY A 24 1.14 12.70 -0.88
CA GLY A 24 0.16 13.65 -1.38
C GLY A 24 -0.45 13.21 -2.72
N PHE A 25 0.35 12.59 -3.60
CA PHE A 25 -0.17 11.98 -4.82
C PHE A 25 -1.11 10.81 -4.51
N LEU A 26 -0.77 9.96 -3.54
CA LEU A 26 -1.63 8.87 -3.08
C LEU A 26 -2.97 9.38 -2.54
N ALA A 27 -2.95 10.40 -1.67
CA ALA A 27 -4.15 10.98 -1.09
C ALA A 27 -5.08 11.57 -2.15
N ILE A 28 -4.53 12.28 -3.15
CA ILE A 28 -5.31 12.81 -4.27
C ILE A 28 -5.89 11.68 -5.12
N GLY A 29 -5.13 10.61 -5.35
CA GLY A 29 -5.62 9.40 -6.04
C GLY A 29 -6.81 8.78 -5.31
N CYS A 30 -6.75 8.65 -3.98
CA CYS A 30 -7.88 8.15 -3.19
C CYS A 30 -9.11 9.08 -3.26
N ILE A 31 -8.91 10.39 -3.23
CA ILE A 31 -10.01 11.38 -3.28
C ILE A 31 -10.65 11.44 -4.66
N LEU A 32 -9.85 11.38 -5.73
CA LEU A 32 -10.36 11.50 -7.10
C LEU A 32 -10.77 10.16 -7.72
N GLY A 33 -10.37 9.04 -7.11
CA GLY A 33 -10.70 7.69 -7.54
C GLY A 33 -12.19 7.34 -7.45
N PRO A 34 -12.58 6.14 -7.91
CA PRO A 34 -13.98 5.71 -8.01
C PRO A 34 -14.71 5.67 -6.65
N HIS A 35 -13.98 5.42 -5.56
CA HIS A 35 -14.51 5.44 -4.19
C HIS A 35 -14.54 6.84 -3.55
N GLY A 36 -14.00 7.86 -4.22
CA GLY A 36 -14.02 9.25 -3.77
C GLY A 36 -15.03 10.08 -4.57
N LEU A 37 -14.53 10.97 -5.42
CA LEU A 37 -15.34 11.85 -6.26
C LEU A 37 -15.74 11.21 -7.60
N GLY A 38 -15.26 10.01 -7.92
CA GLY A 38 -15.68 9.26 -9.11
C GLY A 38 -15.41 9.97 -10.45
N VAL A 39 -14.38 10.81 -10.50
CA VAL A 39 -14.07 11.67 -11.65
C VAL A 39 -13.49 10.85 -12.82
N PHE A 40 -13.12 9.60 -12.58
CA PHE A 40 -12.47 8.69 -13.52
C PHE A 40 -13.21 7.34 -13.58
N GLY A 41 -13.26 6.73 -14.77
CA GLY A 41 -13.96 5.47 -15.02
C GLY A 41 -13.27 4.51 -16.00
N ASP A 42 -12.06 4.84 -16.48
CA ASP A 42 -11.27 3.97 -17.37
C ASP A 42 -10.06 3.42 -16.61
N VAL A 43 -10.28 2.30 -15.92
CA VAL A 43 -9.38 1.75 -14.88
C VAL A 43 -8.18 1.02 -15.51
N GLU A 44 -8.31 0.51 -16.73
CA GLU A 44 -7.34 -0.40 -17.33
C GLU A 44 -6.06 0.33 -17.79
N ALA A 45 -6.22 1.51 -18.41
CA ALA A 45 -5.08 2.31 -18.88
C ALA A 45 -4.32 2.98 -17.73
N ASP A 46 -5.03 3.33 -16.65
CA ASP A 46 -4.45 3.99 -15.46
C ASP A 46 -3.57 3.02 -14.64
N VAL A 47 -3.98 1.76 -14.51
CA VAL A 47 -3.18 0.72 -13.81
C VAL A 47 -1.88 0.44 -14.56
N ALA A 48 -1.96 0.19 -15.88
CA ALA A 48 -0.76 -0.06 -16.68
C ALA A 48 0.24 1.11 -16.60
N LEU A 49 -0.24 2.35 -16.61
CA LEU A 49 0.60 3.53 -16.43
C LEU A 49 1.26 3.59 -15.04
N GLY A 50 0.53 3.18 -13.99
CA GLY A 50 1.04 3.06 -12.63
C GLY A 50 2.18 2.04 -12.51
N ASP A 51 2.03 0.87 -13.14
CA ASP A 51 3.06 -0.17 -13.14
C ASP A 51 4.36 0.32 -13.79
N PHE A 52 4.26 1.02 -14.94
CA PHE A 52 5.42 1.67 -15.55
C PHE A 52 6.04 2.71 -14.64
N GLY A 53 5.23 3.51 -13.93
CA GLY A 53 5.70 4.50 -12.96
C GLY A 53 6.53 3.87 -11.83
N ILE A 54 6.06 2.78 -11.24
CA ILE A 54 6.77 2.04 -10.19
C ILE A 54 8.07 1.44 -10.74
N LEU A 55 8.05 0.87 -11.94
CA LEU A 55 9.25 0.35 -12.60
C LEU A 55 10.30 1.45 -12.81
N PHE A 56 9.89 2.63 -13.27
CA PHE A 56 10.81 3.77 -13.45
C PHE A 56 11.37 4.29 -12.12
N LEU A 57 10.55 4.34 -11.06
CA LEU A 57 11.01 4.68 -9.72
C LEU A 57 12.07 3.67 -9.25
N LEU A 58 11.71 2.39 -9.19
CA LEU A 58 12.63 1.32 -8.78
C LEU A 58 13.92 1.29 -9.62
N PHE A 59 13.82 1.57 -10.92
CA PHE A 59 14.98 1.70 -11.80
C PHE A 59 15.84 2.91 -11.45
N ASN A 60 15.23 4.08 -11.26
CA ASN A 60 15.94 5.31 -10.85
C ASN A 60 16.62 5.16 -9.49
N GLU A 61 15.93 4.59 -8.50
CA GLU A 61 16.52 4.26 -7.21
C GLU A 61 17.66 3.24 -7.35
N GLY A 62 17.53 2.27 -8.26
CA GLY A 62 18.58 1.32 -8.61
C GLY A 62 19.81 1.97 -9.26
N LEU A 63 19.63 2.91 -10.18
CA LEU A 63 20.72 3.65 -10.83
C LEU A 63 21.46 4.58 -9.85
N ASN A 64 20.76 5.09 -8.84
CA ASN A 64 21.33 5.94 -7.80
C ASN A 64 22.11 5.15 -6.72
N LEU A 65 22.11 3.81 -6.78
CA LEU A 65 22.92 2.96 -5.91
C LEU A 65 24.31 2.75 -6.52
N SER A 66 25.32 3.40 -5.94
CA SER A 66 26.72 3.12 -6.31
C SER A 66 27.19 1.77 -5.72
N PRO A 67 28.16 1.08 -6.35
CA PRO A 67 28.76 -0.13 -5.81
C PRO A 67 29.34 0.06 -4.41
N GLU A 68 29.84 1.24 -4.04
CA GLU A 68 30.31 1.51 -2.67
C GLU A 68 29.15 1.57 -1.67
N ARG A 69 28.03 2.19 -2.05
CA ARG A 69 26.81 2.24 -1.21
C ARG A 69 26.24 0.83 -1.01
N LEU A 70 26.26 -0.01 -2.05
CA LEU A 70 25.81 -1.40 -1.96
C LEU A 70 26.66 -2.23 -0.98
N ARG A 71 27.99 -2.06 -1.01
CA ARG A 71 28.90 -2.74 -0.05
C ARG A 71 28.62 -2.33 1.39
N LYS A 72 28.39 -1.03 1.64
CA LYS A 72 28.00 -0.53 2.97
C LYS A 72 26.65 -1.08 3.43
N LEU A 73 25.66 -1.18 2.54
CA LEU A 73 24.38 -1.83 2.85
C LEU A 73 24.55 -3.32 3.17
N GLY A 74 25.47 -4.01 2.48
CA GLY A 74 25.79 -5.41 2.70
C GLY A 74 26.22 -5.73 4.14
N GLU A 75 26.90 -4.81 4.81
CA GLU A 75 27.31 -4.95 6.22
C GLU A 75 26.10 -5.06 7.17
N PHE A 76 25.02 -4.35 6.85
CA PHE A 76 23.77 -4.33 7.63
C PHE A 76 22.71 -5.29 7.10
N LEU A 77 22.99 -6.03 6.03
CA LEU A 77 22.02 -6.94 5.39
C LEU A 77 21.44 -7.95 6.38
N ARG A 78 22.26 -8.48 7.29
CA ARG A 78 21.81 -9.45 8.30
C ARG A 78 20.82 -8.83 9.28
N LEU A 79 21.07 -7.60 9.72
CA LEU A 79 20.17 -6.85 10.61
C LEU A 79 18.89 -6.46 9.87
N GLY A 80 19.00 -5.99 8.63
CA GLY A 80 17.85 -5.64 7.79
C GLY A 80 16.96 -6.84 7.50
N LEU A 81 17.54 -7.99 7.15
CA LEU A 81 16.79 -9.24 6.97
C LEU A 81 16.17 -9.74 8.27
N ALA A 82 16.90 -9.67 9.39
CA ALA A 82 16.35 -10.04 10.69
C ALA A 82 15.18 -9.14 11.10
N GLN A 83 15.28 -7.82 10.87
CA GLN A 83 14.19 -6.87 11.10
C GLN A 83 12.99 -7.14 10.19
N PHE A 84 13.24 -7.41 8.90
CA PHE A 84 12.18 -7.75 7.96
C PHE A 84 11.44 -9.02 8.38
N ILE A 85 12.18 -10.10 8.70
CA ILE A 85 11.58 -11.35 9.19
C ILE A 85 10.84 -11.11 10.50
N LEU A 86 11.41 -10.34 11.43
CA LEU A 86 10.77 -10.03 12.70
C LEU A 86 9.46 -9.25 12.51
N THR A 87 9.45 -8.23 11.67
CA THR A 87 8.24 -7.44 11.39
C THR A 87 7.18 -8.29 10.72
N VAL A 88 7.53 -9.08 9.71
CA VAL A 88 6.63 -10.05 9.08
C VAL A 88 6.07 -11.04 10.10
N ALA A 89 6.91 -11.59 10.97
CA ALA A 89 6.48 -12.51 12.02
C ALA A 89 5.55 -11.84 13.03
N VAL A 90 5.86 -10.63 13.48
CA VAL A 90 5.00 -9.85 14.40
C VAL A 90 3.63 -9.62 13.77
N PHE A 91 3.56 -9.16 12.51
CA PHE A 91 2.29 -8.97 11.82
C PHE A 91 1.54 -10.28 11.60
N PHE A 92 2.24 -11.37 11.29
CA PHE A 92 1.66 -12.70 11.16
C PHE A 92 1.04 -13.17 12.47
N PHE A 93 1.78 -13.12 13.59
CA PHE A 93 1.26 -13.53 14.90
C PHE A 93 0.16 -12.60 15.40
N PHE A 94 0.27 -11.30 15.15
CA PHE A 94 -0.78 -10.34 15.48
C PHE A 94 -2.07 -10.64 14.71
N SER A 95 -1.97 -10.89 13.41
CA SER A 95 -3.12 -11.32 12.58
C SER A 95 -3.66 -12.68 13.01
N PHE A 96 -2.80 -13.59 13.49
CA PHE A 96 -3.20 -14.92 13.94
C PHE A 96 -3.98 -14.89 15.26
N TYR A 97 -3.51 -14.15 16.25
CA TYR A 97 -4.13 -14.10 17.58
C TYR A 97 -5.26 -13.07 17.67
N LEU A 98 -5.10 -11.89 17.06
CA LEU A 98 -6.03 -10.76 17.20
C LEU A 98 -6.95 -10.60 15.99
N GLY A 99 -6.67 -11.27 14.87
CA GLY A 99 -7.51 -11.26 13.67
C GLY A 99 -8.97 -11.62 13.97
N PRO A 100 -9.28 -12.75 14.63
CA PRO A 100 -10.65 -13.17 14.91
C PRO A 100 -11.45 -12.16 15.76
N GLU A 101 -10.79 -11.45 16.67
CA GLU A 101 -11.43 -10.43 17.53
C GLU A 101 -11.62 -9.08 16.80
N LEU A 102 -10.75 -8.75 15.85
CA LEU A 102 -10.80 -7.49 15.11
C LEU A 102 -11.75 -7.53 13.91
N VAL A 103 -11.98 -8.71 13.30
CA VAL A 103 -12.91 -8.89 12.16
C VAL A 103 -14.30 -8.27 12.41
N PRO A 104 -15.01 -8.56 13.51
CA PRO A 104 -16.34 -7.99 13.74
C PRO A 104 -16.31 -6.47 13.99
N ILE A 105 -15.19 -5.94 14.51
CA ILE A 105 -15.02 -4.50 14.73
C ILE A 105 -14.79 -3.78 13.39
N VAL A 106 -13.95 -4.36 12.53
CA VAL A 106 -13.65 -3.83 11.20
C VAL A 106 -14.87 -3.92 10.29
N ASP A 107 -15.63 -5.02 10.33
CA ASP A 107 -16.87 -5.17 9.57
C ASP A 107 -17.91 -4.10 9.96
N LYS A 108 -18.08 -3.87 11.27
CA LYS A 108 -18.96 -2.81 11.77
C LYS A 108 -18.49 -1.41 11.40
N ALA A 109 -17.17 -1.17 11.36
CA ALA A 109 -16.60 0.09 10.91
C ALA A 109 -16.76 0.30 9.40
N ALA A 110 -16.55 -0.75 8.60
CA ALA A 110 -16.64 -0.71 7.14
C ALA A 110 -18.08 -0.51 6.66
N SER A 111 -19.04 -1.20 7.28
CA SER A 111 -20.47 -1.01 7.02
C SER A 111 -20.94 0.41 7.38
N SER A 112 -20.35 1.06 8.39
CA SER A 112 -20.63 2.46 8.73
C SER A 112 -20.08 3.46 7.71
N ILE A 113 -19.08 3.09 6.91
CA ILE A 113 -18.46 3.94 5.89
C ILE A 113 -19.03 3.63 4.49
N GLY A 114 -19.94 2.65 4.37
CA GLY A 114 -20.57 2.27 3.10
C GLY A 114 -19.67 1.45 2.19
N ILE A 115 -18.62 0.82 2.74
CA ILE A 115 -17.73 -0.08 2.00
C ILE A 115 -18.35 -1.48 2.04
N PRO A 116 -18.80 -2.06 0.90
CA PRO A 116 -19.30 -3.43 0.88
C PRO A 116 -18.14 -4.40 1.07
N ILE A 117 -18.10 -5.08 2.23
CA ILE A 117 -17.15 -6.18 2.47
C ILE A 117 -17.83 -7.49 2.08
N ASP A 118 -17.20 -8.24 1.18
CA ASP A 118 -17.72 -9.51 0.67
C ASP A 118 -17.76 -10.56 1.79
N ASP A 119 -18.90 -11.21 2.01
CA ASP A 119 -19.09 -12.20 3.09
C ASP A 119 -18.13 -13.40 2.93
N ALA A 120 -17.69 -13.69 1.70
CA ALA A 120 -16.67 -14.68 1.41
C ALA A 120 -15.29 -14.29 1.98
N LEU A 121 -14.98 -12.99 2.02
CA LEU A 121 -13.75 -12.44 2.58
C LEU A 121 -13.78 -12.53 4.11
N LEU A 122 -14.89 -12.14 4.74
CA LEU A 122 -15.10 -12.28 6.18
C LEU A 122 -14.97 -13.74 6.63
N LYS A 123 -15.59 -14.67 5.89
CA LYS A 123 -15.52 -16.10 6.19
C LYS A 123 -14.13 -16.70 5.97
N THR A 124 -13.35 -16.15 5.04
CA THR A 124 -11.95 -16.56 4.79
C THR A 124 -11.01 -16.01 5.88
N ILE A 125 -11.24 -14.79 6.37
CA ILE A 125 -10.48 -14.22 7.48
C ILE A 125 -10.78 -14.95 8.79
N GLU A 126 -12.03 -15.35 9.00
CA GLU A 126 -12.48 -16.05 10.21
C GLU A 126 -12.07 -17.53 10.24
N ALA A 127 -12.05 -18.22 9.08
CA ALA A 127 -11.76 -19.66 9.01
C ALA A 127 -10.27 -20.01 9.10
N THR A 128 -9.38 -19.18 8.56
CA THR A 128 -7.93 -19.47 8.55
C THR A 128 -7.13 -18.18 8.65
N PRO A 129 -6.53 -17.86 9.81
CA PRO A 129 -5.76 -16.62 9.96
C PRO A 129 -4.53 -16.56 9.02
N VAL A 130 -4.03 -17.73 8.61
CA VAL A 130 -2.99 -17.85 7.58
C VAL A 130 -3.50 -17.42 6.21
N ALA A 131 -4.75 -17.77 5.86
CA ALA A 131 -5.37 -17.31 4.62
C ALA A 131 -5.62 -15.81 4.65
N ALA A 132 -6.02 -15.24 5.81
CA ALA A 132 -6.12 -13.80 5.99
C ALA A 132 -4.78 -13.09 5.72
N PHE A 133 -3.69 -13.60 6.31
CA PHE A 133 -2.36 -13.05 6.08
C PHE A 133 -1.92 -13.21 4.62
N CYS A 134 -2.14 -14.39 4.02
CA CYS A 134 -1.79 -14.62 2.62
C CYS A 134 -2.62 -13.76 1.65
N VAL A 135 -3.90 -13.52 1.92
CA VAL A 135 -4.76 -12.64 1.11
C VAL A 135 -4.38 -11.17 1.33
N ALA A 136 -4.02 -10.76 2.54
CA ALA A 136 -3.50 -9.41 2.79
C ALA A 136 -2.14 -9.19 2.10
N ALA A 137 -1.24 -10.17 2.19
CA ALA A 137 0.06 -10.15 1.51
C ALA A 137 -0.10 -10.23 -0.01
N ALA A 138 -0.96 -11.12 -0.52
CA ALA A 138 -1.27 -11.22 -1.94
C ALA A 138 -1.98 -9.96 -2.45
N GLY A 139 -2.86 -9.34 -1.67
CA GLY A 139 -3.47 -8.06 -1.99
C GLY A 139 -2.44 -6.92 -2.08
N SER A 140 -1.42 -6.95 -1.22
CA SER A 140 -0.29 -6.01 -1.32
C SER A 140 0.61 -6.27 -2.54
N LEU A 141 0.66 -7.50 -3.05
CA LEU A 141 1.47 -7.92 -4.20
C LEU A 141 0.71 -7.84 -5.53
N SER A 142 -0.62 -8.01 -5.51
CA SER A 142 -1.53 -7.99 -6.66
C SER A 142 -1.93 -6.57 -7.07
N SER A 143 -1.58 -5.57 -6.27
CA SER A 143 -1.69 -4.14 -6.58
C SER A 143 -0.40 -3.59 -7.23
N SER A 144 0.45 -4.46 -7.76
CA SER A 144 1.71 -4.17 -8.47
C SER A 144 1.87 -5.13 -9.65
#